data_AF-A0A7W7KEE2-F1
#
_entry.id   AF-A0A7W7KEE2-F1
#
_cell.length_a   1.000
_cell.length_b   1.000
_cell.length_c   1.000
_cell.angle_alpha   90.00
_cell.angle_beta   90.00
_cell.angle_gamma   90.00
#
_symmetry.space_group_name_H-M   'P 1'
#
loop_
_entity.id
_entity.type
_entity.pdbx_description
1 polymer ?
#
loop_
_entity_poly.entity_id
_entity_poly.type
_entity_poly.pdbx_seq_one_letter_code
_entity_poly.pdbx_strand_id
1 'polypeptide(L)'
;MRKLPIDLEDLRFHPHCPHKPKPHTEFKPALLVAVRERMQLNAIQRIFLDPDTGYRAEKVMLGRPGQGAWRPRPNGAKTLALAEGMEDAAAFTVMHDVVFWASLGNERLSLLALPDDITELIIGEDDNAADRAGARKAWAAYRRDGLKLSRKTSRPFEDWAEANLKR
;
A
#
# COMPACT_ATOMS: atom_id res chain seq x y z
N MET A 1 13.22 0.36 -0.52
CA MET A 1 12.37 1.16 0.39
C MET A 1 13.24 1.77 1.48
N ARG A 2 13.23 3.09 1.64
CA ARG A 2 13.95 3.79 2.73
C ARG A 2 12.89 4.47 3.62
N LYS A 3 13.13 4.51 4.94
CA LYS A 3 12.31 5.23 5.95
C LYS A 3 10.90 4.68 6.22
N LEU A 4 10.74 3.36 6.31
CA LEU A 4 9.53 2.77 6.90
C LEU A 4 9.62 2.82 8.44
N PRO A 5 8.53 3.04 9.18
CA PRO A 5 8.53 2.94 10.64
C PRO A 5 9.04 1.57 11.12
N ILE A 6 9.72 1.57 12.28
CA ILE A 6 10.56 0.45 12.75
C ILE A 6 9.75 -0.75 13.27
N ASP A 7 8.44 -0.63 13.47
CA ASP A 7 7.57 -1.74 13.91
C ASP A 7 6.42 -2.00 12.93
N LEU A 8 6.74 -2.67 11.83
CA LEU A 8 5.76 -3.08 10.83
C LEU A 8 5.60 -4.60 10.89
N GLU A 9 4.60 -5.05 11.67
CA GLU A 9 4.26 -6.48 11.86
C GLU A 9 4.15 -7.24 10.52
N ASP A 10 3.62 -6.56 9.50
CA ASP A 10 3.26 -7.13 8.20
C ASP A 10 4.35 -7.03 7.13
N LEU A 11 5.59 -6.66 7.50
CA LEU A 11 6.73 -6.60 6.58
C LEU A 11 7.91 -7.43 7.04
N ARG A 12 8.43 -8.31 6.18
CA ARG A 12 9.65 -9.09 6.48
C ARG A 12 10.53 -9.22 5.25
N PHE A 13 11.83 -9.02 5.41
CA PHE A 13 12.79 -9.32 4.36
C PHE A 13 13.08 -10.83 4.33
N HIS A 14 13.14 -11.41 3.14
CA HIS A 14 13.56 -12.78 2.92
C HIS A 14 14.69 -12.81 1.86
N PRO A 15 15.92 -13.19 2.24
CA PRO A 15 17.07 -13.14 1.31
C PRO A 15 17.02 -14.17 0.18
N HIS A 16 16.18 -15.20 0.29
CA HIS A 16 16.17 -16.36 -0.60
C HIS A 16 14.73 -16.81 -0.88
N CYS A 17 13.91 -15.88 -1.35
CA CYS A 17 12.49 -16.11 -1.60
C CYS A 17 12.29 -16.82 -2.95
N PRO A 18 11.46 -17.88 -3.03
CA PRO A 18 11.20 -18.58 -4.29
C PRO A 18 10.45 -17.67 -5.26
N HIS A 19 10.96 -17.60 -6.49
CA HIS A 19 10.47 -16.84 -7.62
C HIS A 19 10.12 -17.81 -8.75
N LYS A 20 8.97 -17.64 -9.41
CA LYS A 20 8.43 -18.52 -10.48
C LYS A 20 8.01 -19.95 -10.02
N PRO A 21 7.08 -20.61 -10.74
CA PRO A 21 6.67 -21.98 -10.43
C PRO A 21 7.75 -23.01 -10.84
N LYS A 22 7.63 -24.23 -10.31
CA LYS A 22 8.45 -25.38 -10.76
C LYS A 22 8.22 -25.68 -12.26
N PRO A 23 9.24 -26.17 -12.98
CA PRO A 23 10.62 -26.43 -12.54
C PRO A 23 11.55 -25.20 -12.60
N HIS A 24 11.04 -24.03 -12.99
CA HIS A 24 11.82 -22.81 -13.21
C HIS A 24 11.99 -21.95 -11.95
N THR A 25 11.90 -22.55 -10.76
CA THR A 25 11.99 -21.81 -9.51
C THR A 25 13.40 -21.24 -9.35
N GLU A 26 13.48 -19.91 -9.35
CA GLU A 26 14.66 -19.14 -8.98
C GLU A 26 14.51 -18.71 -7.52
N PHE A 27 15.61 -18.34 -6.85
CA PHE A 27 15.54 -17.75 -5.52
C PHE A 27 16.17 -16.37 -5.54
N LYS A 28 15.44 -15.38 -5.02
CA LYS A 28 15.83 -13.97 -5.05
C LYS A 28 15.54 -13.29 -3.71
N PRO A 29 16.28 -12.25 -3.32
CA PRO A 29 15.91 -11.44 -2.17
C PRO A 29 14.57 -10.76 -2.42
N ALA A 30 13.71 -10.73 -1.41
CA ALA A 30 12.40 -10.10 -1.51
C ALA A 30 11.96 -9.46 -0.19
N LEU A 31 11.20 -8.38 -0.29
CA LEU A 31 10.37 -7.90 0.80
C LEU A 31 9.01 -8.60 0.71
N LEU A 32 8.62 -9.28 1.79
CA LEU A 32 7.33 -9.92 1.96
C LEU A 32 6.38 -8.95 2.66
N VAL A 33 5.19 -8.83 2.11
CA VAL A 33 4.15 -7.90 2.58
C VAL A 33 2.87 -8.69 2.80
N ALA A 34 2.41 -8.73 4.05
CA ALA A 34 1.12 -9.35 4.35
C ALA A 34 -0.03 -8.47 3.86
N VAL A 35 -0.98 -9.10 3.18
CA VAL A 35 -2.25 -8.52 2.77
C VAL A 35 -3.35 -9.08 3.65
N ARG A 36 -3.96 -8.22 4.46
CA ARG A 36 -4.93 -8.63 5.46
C ARG A 36 -6.30 -8.00 5.23
N GLU A 37 -7.34 -8.81 5.39
CA GLU A 37 -8.71 -8.35 5.54
C GLU A 37 -9.13 -8.59 6.98
N ARG A 38 -9.34 -7.50 7.74
CA ARG A 38 -9.43 -7.58 9.21
C ARG A 38 -8.26 -8.44 9.74
N MET A 39 -8.50 -9.38 10.65
CA MET A 39 -7.41 -10.19 11.24
C MET A 39 -6.87 -11.30 10.31
N GLN A 40 -7.56 -11.59 9.20
CA GLN A 40 -7.20 -12.69 8.31
C GLN A 40 -6.05 -12.31 7.37
N LEU A 41 -5.08 -13.21 7.22
CA LEU A 41 -4.08 -13.12 6.14
C LEU A 41 -4.69 -13.72 4.87
N ASN A 42 -4.87 -12.90 3.84
CA ASN A 42 -5.52 -13.30 2.59
C ASN A 42 -4.50 -13.60 1.50
N ALA A 43 -3.43 -12.82 1.45
CA ALA A 43 -2.38 -12.93 0.44
C ALA A 43 -1.05 -12.39 0.96
N ILE A 44 0.01 -12.64 0.21
CA ILE A 44 1.35 -12.08 0.44
C ILE A 44 1.81 -11.44 -0.86
N GLN A 45 2.10 -10.14 -0.84
CA GLN A 45 2.84 -9.52 -1.93
C GLN A 45 4.33 -9.73 -1.69
N ARG A 46 5.03 -10.25 -2.71
CA ARG A 46 6.47 -10.38 -2.74
C ARG A 46 7.01 -9.31 -3.65
N ILE A 47 7.81 -8.41 -3.10
CA ILE A 47 8.52 -7.39 -3.85
C ILE A 47 9.95 -7.87 -3.97
N PHE A 48 10.25 -8.51 -5.10
CA PHE A 48 11.59 -8.99 -5.39
C PHE A 48 12.52 -7.82 -5.61
N LEU A 49 13.72 -7.94 -5.05
CA LEU A 49 14.74 -6.92 -5.12
C LEU A 49 15.83 -7.39 -6.07
N ASP A 50 16.37 -6.45 -6.82
CA ASP A 50 17.63 -6.62 -7.52
C ASP A 50 18.76 -6.78 -6.47
N PRO A 51 19.58 -7.84 -6.55
CA PRO A 51 20.56 -8.14 -5.51
C PRO A 51 21.72 -7.13 -5.47
N ASP A 52 22.03 -6.47 -6.58
CA ASP A 52 23.17 -5.56 -6.70
C ASP A 52 22.79 -4.14 -6.27
N THR A 53 21.60 -3.69 -6.64
CA THR A 53 21.12 -2.32 -6.39
C THR A 53 20.17 -2.22 -5.20
N GLY A 54 19.59 -3.35 -4.77
CA GLY A 54 18.51 -3.38 -3.77
C GLY A 54 17.21 -2.72 -4.24
N TYR A 55 17.13 -2.34 -5.52
CA TYR A 55 15.94 -1.70 -6.09
C TYR A 55 14.85 -2.73 -6.38
N ARG A 56 13.59 -2.29 -6.40
CA ARG A 56 12.47 -3.18 -6.72
C ARG A 56 12.61 -3.68 -8.16
N ALA A 57 12.59 -4.99 -8.35
CA ALA A 57 12.65 -5.62 -9.66
C ALA A 57 11.26 -6.06 -10.13
N GLU A 58 10.50 -6.74 -9.25
CA GLU A 58 9.19 -7.30 -9.62
C GLU A 58 8.27 -7.39 -8.39
N LYS A 59 6.96 -7.21 -8.60
CA LYS A 59 5.93 -7.37 -7.55
C LYS A 59 5.03 -8.55 -7.92
N VAL A 60 4.99 -9.59 -7.09
CA VAL A 60 4.18 -10.80 -7.33
C VAL A 60 3.26 -11.07 -6.15
N MET A 61 1.98 -11.29 -6.42
CA MET A 61 1.00 -11.66 -5.40
C MET A 61 0.90 -13.19 -5.27
N LEU A 62 0.98 -13.69 -4.04
CA LEU A 62 0.66 -15.07 -3.69
C LEU A 62 -0.68 -15.12 -2.96
N GLY A 63 -1.64 -15.87 -3.49
CA GLY A 63 -3.01 -15.92 -2.96
C GLY A 63 -3.92 -14.85 -3.58
N ARG A 64 -5.13 -14.74 -3.04
CA ARG A 64 -6.15 -13.79 -3.53
C ARG A 64 -6.30 -12.66 -2.51
N PRO A 65 -5.89 -11.42 -2.86
CA PRO A 65 -5.88 -10.36 -1.88
C PRO A 65 -7.29 -9.86 -1.51
N GLY A 66 -8.30 -10.08 -2.36
CA GLY A 66 -9.71 -9.82 -2.03
C GLY A 66 -9.95 -8.36 -1.66
N GLN A 67 -10.49 -8.11 -0.47
CA GLN A 67 -10.66 -6.78 0.12
C GLN A 67 -9.52 -6.39 1.08
N GLY A 68 -8.44 -7.18 1.13
CA GLY A 68 -7.34 -6.98 2.05
C GLY A 68 -6.37 -5.87 1.62
N ALA A 69 -5.69 -5.28 2.60
CA ALA A 69 -4.67 -4.26 2.37
C ALA A 69 -3.38 -4.65 3.10
N TRP A 70 -2.27 -4.02 2.74
CA TRP A 70 -1.24 -3.84 3.76
C TRP A 70 -1.72 -2.76 4.72
N ARG A 71 -1.89 -3.13 5.99
CA ARG A 71 -2.65 -2.35 6.97
C ARG A 71 -1.96 -2.26 8.33
N PRO A 72 -0.98 -1.35 8.50
CA PRO A 72 -0.53 -0.95 9.82
C PRO A 72 -1.72 -0.66 10.75
N ARG A 73 -1.61 -1.04 12.03
CA ARG A 73 -2.73 -0.89 12.97
C ARG A 73 -3.05 0.58 13.17
N PRO A 74 -4.34 0.98 13.11
CA PRO A 74 -4.72 2.37 13.28
C PRO A 74 -4.56 2.91 14.70
N ASN A 75 -4.35 2.06 15.72
CA ASN A 75 -4.14 2.46 17.11
C ASN A 75 -5.17 3.50 17.64
N GLY A 76 -6.43 3.38 17.23
CA GLY A 76 -7.52 4.29 17.60
C GLY A 76 -7.67 5.54 16.71
N ALA A 77 -6.83 5.68 15.67
CA ALA A 77 -6.94 6.76 14.69
C ALA A 77 -8.30 6.74 13.98
N LYS A 78 -8.90 7.93 13.87
CA LYS A 78 -10.18 8.15 13.18
C LYS A 78 -10.04 8.58 11.73
N THR A 79 -8.83 8.97 11.35
CA THR A 79 -8.45 9.31 9.98
C THR A 79 -7.60 8.19 9.40
N LEU A 80 -7.98 7.72 8.22
CA LEU A 80 -7.24 6.72 7.45
C LEU A 80 -6.89 7.29 6.08
N ALA A 81 -5.65 7.12 5.64
CA ALA A 81 -5.23 7.40 4.27
C ALA A 81 -5.09 6.10 3.46
N LEU A 82 -5.43 6.15 2.17
CA LEU A 82 -5.26 5.03 1.23
C LEU A 82 -4.31 5.42 0.09
N ALA A 83 -3.47 4.49 -0.31
CA ALA A 83 -2.62 4.60 -1.50
C ALA A 83 -2.59 3.26 -2.26
N GLU A 84 -2.12 3.28 -3.51
CA GLU A 84 -1.94 2.05 -4.29
C GLU A 84 -0.65 1.32 -3.90
N GLY A 85 0.46 2.06 -3.89
CA GLY A 85 1.78 1.57 -3.51
C GLY A 85 1.98 1.51 -2.00
N MET A 86 3.02 0.79 -1.56
CA MET A 86 3.46 0.77 -0.15
C MET A 86 4.45 1.91 0.14
N GLU A 87 5.18 2.34 -0.88
CA GLU A 87 6.13 3.44 -0.77
C GLU A 87 5.43 4.79 -0.57
N ASP A 88 4.37 5.06 -1.32
CA ASP A 88 3.66 6.36 -1.37
C ASP A 88 2.93 6.68 -0.06
N ALA A 89 1.89 5.94 0.22
CA ALA A 89 1.74 5.26 1.49
C ALA A 89 2.61 5.66 2.70
N ALA A 90 3.81 5.07 2.81
CA ALA A 90 4.69 5.33 3.93
C ALA A 90 5.24 6.76 3.91
N ALA A 91 5.53 7.30 2.73
CA ALA A 91 5.90 8.70 2.57
C ALA A 91 4.78 9.63 3.06
N PHE A 92 3.52 9.36 2.72
CA PHE A 92 2.35 10.12 3.15
C PHE A 92 2.23 10.11 4.68
N THR A 93 2.45 8.96 5.31
CA THR A 93 2.49 8.84 6.78
C THR A 93 3.57 9.76 7.37
N VAL A 94 4.78 9.72 6.82
CA VAL A 94 5.90 10.57 7.29
C VAL A 94 5.60 12.07 7.11
N MET A 95 4.91 12.43 6.03
CA MET A 95 4.61 13.84 5.71
C MET A 95 3.40 14.40 6.47
N HIS A 96 2.42 13.56 6.80
CA HIS A 96 1.13 14.01 7.30
C HIS A 96 0.74 13.46 8.67
N ASP A 97 1.51 12.53 9.23
CA ASP A 97 1.23 11.88 10.52
C ASP A 97 -0.16 11.23 10.57
N VAL A 98 -0.53 10.54 9.48
CA VAL A 98 -1.81 9.85 9.31
C VAL A 98 -1.56 8.37 9.09
N VAL A 99 -2.33 7.52 9.77
CA VAL A 99 -2.33 6.07 9.52
C VAL A 99 -2.74 5.84 8.08
N PHE A 100 -1.96 5.03 7.38
CA PHE A 100 -2.18 4.81 5.97
C PHE A 100 -2.19 3.30 5.66
N TRP A 101 -3.02 2.89 4.69
CA TRP A 101 -3.08 1.54 4.13
C TRP A 101 -2.81 1.50 2.63
N ALA A 102 -2.17 0.43 2.15
CA ALA A 102 -1.89 0.25 0.73
C ALA A 102 -2.77 -0.86 0.12
N SER A 103 -3.38 -0.56 -1.02
CA SER A 103 -4.14 -1.55 -1.79
C SER A 103 -3.25 -2.56 -2.50
N LEU A 104 -1.96 -2.27 -2.71
CA LEU A 104 -1.00 -3.16 -3.37
C LEU A 104 -1.49 -3.67 -4.74
N GLY A 105 -2.17 -2.81 -5.49
CA GLY A 105 -2.60 -3.05 -6.87
C GLY A 105 -3.56 -1.98 -7.39
N ASN A 106 -3.38 -1.57 -8.65
CA ASN A 106 -4.01 -0.36 -9.21
C ASN A 106 -5.54 -0.42 -9.32
N GLU A 107 -6.14 -1.60 -9.32
CA GLU A 107 -7.60 -1.74 -9.43
C GLU A 107 -8.29 -2.06 -8.10
N ARG A 108 -7.52 -2.08 -7.00
CA ARG A 108 -7.99 -2.56 -5.70
C ARG A 108 -8.33 -1.47 -4.71
N LEU A 109 -7.98 -0.22 -4.99
CA LEU A 109 -8.14 0.89 -4.05
C LEU A 109 -9.60 1.07 -3.59
N SER A 110 -10.57 0.75 -4.45
CA SER A 110 -12.02 0.82 -4.17
C SER A 110 -12.63 -0.43 -3.54
N LEU A 111 -11.82 -1.46 -3.24
CA LEU A 111 -12.28 -2.76 -2.76
C LEU A 111 -11.89 -3.05 -1.32
N LEU A 112 -11.18 -2.15 -0.64
CA LEU A 112 -10.62 -2.42 0.67
C LEU A 112 -11.70 -2.43 1.75
N ALA A 113 -11.64 -3.42 2.64
CA ALA A 113 -12.50 -3.50 3.81
C ALA A 113 -12.04 -2.50 4.87
N LEU A 114 -12.59 -1.28 4.82
CA LEU A 114 -12.27 -0.21 5.76
C LEU A 114 -12.70 -0.55 7.19
N PRO A 115 -12.01 -0.05 8.23
CA PRO A 115 -12.50 -0.16 9.60
C PRO A 115 -13.85 0.54 9.74
N ASP A 116 -14.72 0.00 10.61
CA ASP A 116 -16.06 0.54 10.80
C ASP A 116 -16.06 1.87 11.59
N ASP A 117 -14.97 2.15 12.31
CA ASP A 117 -14.89 3.23 13.29
C ASP A 117 -14.11 4.48 12.82
N ILE A 118 -13.67 4.51 11.55
CA ILE A 118 -13.07 5.70 10.95
C ILE A 118 -14.15 6.73 10.61
N THR A 119 -13.83 8.00 10.78
CA THR A 119 -14.71 9.13 10.46
C THR A 119 -14.17 9.99 9.33
N GLU A 120 -12.90 9.80 8.95
CA GLU A 120 -12.26 10.49 7.82
C GLU A 120 -11.44 9.51 6.97
N LEU A 121 -11.60 9.62 5.66
CA LEU A 121 -10.84 8.88 4.66
C LEU A 121 -10.15 9.87 3.71
N ILE A 122 -8.84 9.72 3.58
CA ILE A 122 -8.02 10.45 2.61
C ILE A 122 -7.60 9.49 1.51
N ILE A 123 -7.91 9.82 0.27
CA ILE A 123 -7.43 9.06 -0.90
C ILE A 123 -6.22 9.79 -1.46
N GLY A 124 -5.05 9.16 -1.37
CA GLY A 124 -3.82 9.63 -1.98
C GLY A 124 -3.83 9.38 -3.49
N GLU A 125 -3.55 10.41 -4.27
CA GLU A 125 -3.47 10.38 -5.73
C GLU A 125 -2.05 10.74 -6.16
N ASP A 126 -1.43 9.88 -6.95
CA ASP A 126 -0.21 10.22 -7.69
C ASP A 126 -0.57 10.99 -8.97
N ASP A 127 0.40 11.68 -9.59
CA ASP A 127 0.15 12.55 -10.74
C ASP A 127 0.04 11.81 -12.08
N ASN A 128 -0.53 10.61 -12.09
CA ASN A 128 -0.78 9.84 -13.31
C ASN A 128 -2.29 9.55 -13.53
N ALA A 129 -2.66 9.23 -14.78
CA ALA A 129 -4.06 9.11 -15.16
C ALA A 129 -4.74 7.85 -14.60
N ALA A 130 -3.99 6.76 -14.42
CA ALA A 130 -4.49 5.49 -13.91
C ALA A 130 -4.87 5.63 -12.43
N ASP A 131 -4.00 6.22 -11.63
CA ASP A 131 -4.19 6.35 -10.18
C ASP A 131 -5.31 7.35 -9.89
N ARG A 132 -5.40 8.44 -10.68
CA ARG A 132 -6.57 9.33 -10.65
C ARG A 132 -7.87 8.59 -10.96
N ALA A 133 -7.86 7.57 -11.82
CA ALA A 133 -9.05 6.77 -12.10
C ALA A 133 -9.37 5.81 -10.93
N GLY A 134 -8.35 5.18 -10.34
CA GLY A 134 -8.48 4.36 -9.13
C GLY A 134 -9.05 5.16 -7.96
N ALA A 135 -8.56 6.37 -7.74
CA ALA A 135 -9.05 7.27 -6.71
C ALA A 135 -10.50 7.73 -6.92
N ARG A 136 -10.92 8.00 -8.17
CA ARG A 136 -12.33 8.28 -8.49
C ARG A 136 -13.24 7.09 -8.18
N LYS A 137 -12.80 5.87 -8.50
CA LYS A 137 -13.55 4.64 -8.16
C LYS A 137 -13.65 4.47 -6.64
N ALA A 138 -12.55 4.67 -5.92
CA ALA A 138 -12.53 4.59 -4.46
C ALA A 138 -13.43 5.65 -3.81
N TRP A 139 -13.41 6.88 -4.32
CA TRP A 139 -14.31 7.94 -3.88
C TRP A 139 -15.78 7.53 -4.01
N ALA A 140 -16.17 7.01 -5.18
CA ALA A 140 -17.53 6.56 -5.41
C ALA A 140 -17.92 5.39 -4.48
N ALA A 141 -17.02 4.44 -4.26
CA ALA A 141 -17.27 3.24 -3.46
C ALA A 141 -17.43 3.54 -1.95
N TYR A 142 -16.65 4.47 -1.41
CA TYR A 142 -16.63 4.71 0.04
C TYR A 142 -17.49 5.88 0.49
N ARG A 143 -18.07 6.65 -0.44
CA ARG A 143 -18.96 7.76 -0.08
C ARG A 143 -20.18 7.24 0.67
N ARG A 144 -20.30 7.61 1.94
CA ARG A 144 -21.42 7.27 2.82
C ARG A 144 -21.59 8.33 3.91
N ASP A 145 -22.78 8.40 4.49
CA ASP A 145 -23.05 9.31 5.60
C ASP A 145 -22.15 8.99 6.80
N GLY A 146 -21.72 10.04 7.50
CA GLY A 146 -20.82 9.92 8.66
C GLY A 146 -19.33 9.68 8.33
N LEU A 147 -18.96 9.52 7.05
CA LEU A 147 -17.57 9.41 6.63
C LEU A 147 -17.15 10.63 5.78
N LYS A 148 -16.23 11.45 6.33
CA LYS A 148 -15.65 12.57 5.60
C LYS A 148 -14.62 12.06 4.60
N LEU A 149 -14.88 12.25 3.31
CA LEU A 149 -13.96 11.89 2.23
C LEU A 149 -13.18 13.11 1.73
N SER A 150 -11.88 12.93 1.53
CA SER A 150 -11.01 13.91 0.87
C SER A 150 -10.02 13.22 -0.07
N ARG A 151 -9.48 13.97 -1.02
CA ARG A 151 -8.43 13.51 -1.95
C ARG A 151 -7.24 14.43 -1.81
N LYS A 152 -6.04 13.87 -1.77
CA LYS A 152 -4.79 14.63 -1.79
C LYS A 152 -3.93 14.16 -2.95
N THR A 153 -3.38 15.11 -3.70
CA THR A 153 -2.49 14.84 -4.81
C THR A 153 -1.04 15.10 -4.43
N SER A 154 -0.11 14.28 -4.94
CA SER A 154 1.34 14.46 -4.80
C SER A 154 1.89 15.67 -5.56
N ARG A 155 1.08 16.37 -6.37
CA ARG A 155 1.52 17.49 -7.20
C ARG A 155 2.31 18.55 -6.40
N PRO A 156 3.42 19.06 -6.97
CA PRO A 156 3.89 18.86 -8.35
C PRO A 156 4.77 17.61 -8.58
N PHE A 157 4.87 16.71 -7.59
CA PHE A 157 5.69 15.50 -7.68
C PHE A 157 4.93 14.37 -8.39
N GLU A 158 5.67 13.43 -8.98
CA GLU A 158 5.09 12.25 -9.65
C GLU A 158 4.29 11.42 -8.65
N ASP A 159 4.89 11.12 -7.50
CA ASP A 159 4.29 10.32 -6.43
C ASP A 159 4.65 10.88 -5.04
N TRP A 160 4.01 10.33 -4.00
CA TRP A 160 4.30 10.75 -2.62
C TRP A 160 5.68 10.32 -2.15
N ALA A 161 6.23 9.22 -2.69
CA ALA A 161 7.59 8.79 -2.37
C ALA A 161 8.64 9.84 -2.79
N GLU A 162 8.50 10.41 -3.98
CA GLU A 162 9.31 11.50 -4.52
C GLU A 162 9.13 12.77 -3.69
N ALA A 163 7.89 13.15 -3.38
CA ALA A 163 7.59 14.32 -2.57
C ALA A 163 8.32 14.30 -1.21
N ASN A 164 8.37 13.14 -0.56
CA ASN A 164 9.06 12.95 0.73
C ASN A 164 10.60 12.96 0.61
N LEU A 165 11.16 12.64 -0.55
CA LEU A 165 12.62 12.72 -0.77
C LEU A 165 13.09 14.16 -0.99
N LYS A 166 12.21 15.04 -1.47
CA LYS A 166 12.52 16.44 -1.84
C LYS A 166 12.12 17.48 -0.76
N ARG A 167 11.69 17.02 0.41
CA ARG A 167 11.38 17.85 1.58
C ARG A 167 12.63 18.34 2.30
#